data_AF-A0A016SUK3-F1
#
_entry.id   AF-A0A016SUK3-F1
#
_cell.length_a   1.000
_cell.length_b   1.000
_cell.length_c   1.000
_cell.angle_alpha   90.00
_cell.angle_beta   90.00
_cell.angle_gamma   90.00
#
_symmetry.space_group_name_H-M   'P 1'
#
loop_
_entity.id
_entity.type
_entity.pdbx_description
1 polymer ?
#
loop_
_entity_poly.entity_id
_entity_poly.type
_entity_poly.pdbx_seq_one_letter_code
_entity_poly.pdbx_strand_id
1 'polypeptide(L)'
;MASSITVCVLLLALCVNLQGQGSGQSGSAGQPQQNNTGSANNTAPNNTGNANNTVPNNTGNANNTAPNNTGNTNNTTGNNSNNNSTADVNVTTTERPTRKPWPKPNCGDPALTNELRKVFLDMHNDFRGKVARGQTEVSAGWGIAPPAALMYRMKYDCNAESYAQQSVANCRRTELPAYARGGHKQNLFVLNLANANPKAVIHYALSQWWSQLARFGMRSNMMFYQSEFHRGARNVLKWAKMAWWNNKRVGCTVKHCGSFYLVSCMYSPGGLDVNQHVYRVAAVCSECPHGQCDGQALCRW
;
A
#
# COMPACT_ATOMS: atom_id res chain seq x y z
N MET A 1 -0.94 -7.94 24.38
CA MET A 1 -2.20 -7.74 23.64
C MET A 1 -2.72 -6.35 23.93
N ALA A 2 -2.35 -5.37 23.09
CA ALA A 2 -2.86 -4.00 23.14
C ALA A 2 -2.76 -3.45 21.71
N SER A 3 -3.64 -3.92 20.82
CA SER A 3 -3.58 -3.57 19.40
C SER A 3 -4.95 -3.73 18.76
N SER A 4 -5.67 -2.62 18.68
CA SER A 4 -6.76 -2.26 17.74
C SER A 4 -7.68 -1.21 18.37
N ILE A 5 -7.92 -1.29 19.68
CA ILE A 5 -8.79 -0.33 20.40
C ILE A 5 -8.12 1.04 20.52
N THR A 6 -6.82 1.10 20.85
CA THR A 6 -6.10 2.38 21.03
C THR A 6 -5.98 3.20 19.73
N VAL A 7 -5.92 2.54 18.57
CA VAL A 7 -5.93 3.21 17.26
C VAL A 7 -7.32 3.75 16.93
N CYS A 8 -8.38 3.02 17.30
CA CYS A 8 -9.76 3.46 17.12
C CYS A 8 -10.11 4.66 18.03
N VAL A 9 -9.64 4.65 19.28
CA VAL A 9 -9.90 5.74 20.24
C VAL A 9 -9.18 7.04 19.85
N LEU A 10 -7.97 6.98 19.28
CA LEU A 10 -7.29 8.18 18.76
C LEU A 10 -7.97 8.75 17.50
N LEU A 11 -8.55 7.90 16.65
CA LEU A 11 -9.33 8.31 15.48
C LEU A 11 -10.64 8.99 15.89
N LEU A 12 -11.32 8.50 16.93
CA LEU A 12 -12.53 9.11 17.48
C LEU A 12 -12.26 10.50 18.11
N ALA A 13 -11.15 10.67 18.83
CA ALA A 13 -10.82 11.95 19.47
C ALA A 13 -10.59 13.11 18.47
N LEU A 14 -10.18 12.82 17.23
CA LEU A 14 -10.04 13.81 16.16
C LEU A 14 -11.36 14.07 15.42
N CYS A 15 -12.25 13.09 15.33
CA CYS A 15 -13.55 13.25 14.66
C CYS A 15 -14.53 14.13 15.47
N VAL A 16 -14.49 14.07 16.80
CA VAL A 16 -15.41 14.85 17.66
C VAL A 16 -15.19 16.36 17.55
N ASN A 17 -13.98 16.82 17.21
CA ASN A 17 -13.67 18.26 17.11
C ASN A 17 -13.94 18.89 15.73
N LEU A 18 -14.49 18.15 14.76
CA LEU A 18 -14.71 18.63 13.38
C LEU A 18 -16.19 18.75 12.98
N GLN A 19 -17.15 18.39 13.85
CA GLN A 19 -18.58 18.44 13.53
C GLN A 19 -19.33 19.65 14.09
N GLY A 20 -18.63 20.62 14.69
CA GLY A 20 -19.24 21.84 15.21
C GLY A 20 -18.88 23.08 14.42
N GLN A 21 -19.42 23.25 13.20
CA GLN A 21 -19.67 24.58 12.59
C GLN A 21 -20.35 24.45 11.21
N GLY A 22 -21.61 24.90 11.12
CA GLY A 22 -22.15 25.52 9.90
C GLY A 22 -23.33 24.81 9.22
N SER A 23 -24.54 25.08 9.70
CA SER A 23 -25.82 24.95 8.98
C SER A 23 -26.46 26.32 8.77
N GLY A 24 -27.16 26.50 7.64
CA GLY A 24 -28.10 27.61 7.35
C GLY A 24 -27.70 28.49 6.16
N GLN A 25 -28.22 28.29 4.93
CA GLN A 25 -29.54 28.58 4.33
C GLN A 25 -29.55 29.88 3.48
N SER A 26 -29.89 29.74 2.19
CA SER A 26 -30.98 30.46 1.48
C SER A 26 -30.69 30.55 -0.02
N GLY A 27 -31.69 30.20 -0.84
CA GLY A 27 -31.63 30.26 -2.30
C GLY A 27 -32.26 31.53 -2.88
N SER A 28 -32.07 31.75 -4.17
CA SER A 28 -33.10 32.29 -5.08
C SER A 28 -32.67 32.15 -6.53
N ALA A 29 -33.66 31.93 -7.39
CA ALA A 29 -33.59 31.75 -8.83
C ALA A 29 -33.49 33.10 -9.58
N GLY A 30 -32.99 33.05 -10.83
CA GLY A 30 -33.07 34.18 -11.77
C GLY A 30 -32.18 34.02 -13.02
N GLN A 31 -32.74 33.47 -14.10
CA GLN A 31 -32.44 33.82 -15.50
C GLN A 31 -33.67 34.59 -16.04
N PRO A 32 -33.66 35.31 -17.21
CA PRO A 32 -32.81 35.10 -18.41
C PRO A 32 -32.35 36.39 -19.16
N GLN A 33 -31.44 36.26 -20.14
CA GLN A 33 -31.67 36.58 -21.57
C GLN A 33 -30.39 36.62 -22.43
N GLN A 34 -30.60 36.28 -23.71
CA GLN A 34 -29.67 36.02 -24.81
C GLN A 34 -29.07 37.30 -25.44
N ASN A 35 -27.90 37.19 -26.09
CA ASN A 35 -27.78 37.60 -27.49
C ASN A 35 -26.57 36.97 -28.23
N ASN A 36 -26.74 36.91 -29.56
CA ASN A 36 -26.09 36.10 -30.59
C ASN A 36 -24.65 36.44 -31.02
N THR A 37 -24.05 35.46 -31.72
CA THR A 37 -23.29 35.46 -33.02
C THR A 37 -22.01 34.62 -32.92
N GLY A 38 -21.63 33.68 -33.80
CA GLY A 38 -22.19 33.10 -35.02
C GLY A 38 -21.11 32.20 -35.70
N SER A 39 -21.55 31.14 -36.40
CA SER A 39 -20.86 30.33 -37.45
C SER A 39 -19.50 29.65 -37.14
N ALA A 40 -19.13 28.46 -37.64
CA ALA A 40 -19.59 27.47 -38.62
C ALA A 40 -18.85 26.14 -38.22
N ASN A 41 -19.02 24.92 -38.74
CA ASN A 41 -19.61 24.39 -39.96
C ASN A 41 -19.79 22.88 -39.69
N ASN A 42 -20.92 22.29 -40.09
CA ASN A 42 -21.14 20.85 -40.07
C ASN A 42 -21.06 20.34 -41.51
N THR A 43 -20.29 19.29 -41.76
CA THR A 43 -20.47 18.46 -42.95
C THR A 43 -20.00 17.03 -42.67
N ALA A 44 -20.96 16.12 -42.51
CA ALA A 44 -20.85 14.74 -42.98
C ALA A 44 -21.80 14.63 -44.19
N PRO A 45 -21.55 13.69 -45.13
CA PRO A 45 -22.24 12.41 -44.99
C PRO A 45 -21.46 11.17 -45.50
N ASN A 46 -21.68 10.07 -44.77
CA ASN A 46 -22.13 8.74 -45.23
C ASN A 46 -21.40 8.05 -46.42
N ASN A 47 -20.85 6.84 -46.23
CA ASN A 47 -21.58 5.60 -46.56
C ASN A 47 -20.84 4.29 -46.20
N THR A 48 -21.61 3.38 -45.57
CA THR A 48 -21.71 1.92 -45.77
C THR A 48 -20.50 0.95 -45.78
N GLY A 49 -20.56 0.01 -44.83
CA GLY A 49 -20.80 -1.42 -45.12
C GLY A 49 -19.57 -2.35 -45.17
N ASN A 50 -19.41 -3.26 -44.21
CA ASN A 50 -20.07 -4.57 -44.20
C ASN A 50 -19.46 -5.46 -43.10
N ALA A 51 -20.31 -6.31 -42.53
CA ALA A 51 -19.98 -7.36 -41.58
C ALA A 51 -19.20 -8.50 -42.25
N ASN A 52 -18.33 -9.17 -41.49
CA ASN A 52 -18.28 -10.63 -41.56
C ASN A 52 -17.78 -11.26 -40.26
N ASN A 53 -18.51 -12.30 -39.90
CA ASN A 53 -18.42 -13.16 -38.74
C ASN A 53 -17.44 -14.30 -39.04
N THR A 54 -16.53 -14.65 -38.12
CA THR A 54 -16.08 -16.05 -38.00
C THR A 54 -15.41 -16.32 -36.65
N VAL A 55 -16.11 -17.11 -35.85
CA VAL A 55 -15.62 -17.88 -34.70
C VAL A 55 -14.95 -19.16 -35.23
N PRO A 56 -13.87 -19.66 -34.59
CA PRO A 56 -13.67 -21.10 -34.51
C PRO A 56 -13.79 -21.58 -33.07
N ASN A 57 -14.82 -22.40 -32.87
CA ASN A 57 -14.96 -23.36 -31.79
C ASN A 57 -13.85 -24.41 -31.96
N ASN A 58 -13.13 -24.74 -30.89
CA ASN A 58 -12.43 -26.02 -30.84
C ASN A 58 -12.69 -26.70 -29.50
N THR A 59 -13.23 -27.91 -29.62
CA THR A 59 -13.76 -28.78 -28.57
C THR A 59 -12.78 -29.94 -28.39
N GLY A 60 -12.63 -30.44 -27.16
CA GLY A 60 -11.91 -31.68 -26.83
C GLY A 60 -10.56 -31.43 -26.16
N ASN A 61 -10.13 -32.15 -25.14
CA ASN A 61 -10.68 -33.34 -24.49
C ASN A 61 -10.00 -33.44 -23.12
N ALA A 62 -10.77 -33.78 -22.08
CA ALA A 62 -10.22 -34.17 -20.79
C ALA A 62 -9.57 -35.55 -20.95
N ASN A 63 -8.36 -35.74 -20.43
CA ASN A 63 -7.88 -37.08 -20.10
C ASN A 63 -7.08 -37.06 -18.80
N ASN A 64 -7.72 -37.64 -17.80
CA ASN A 64 -7.23 -38.03 -16.51
C ASN A 64 -6.47 -39.35 -16.71
N THR A 65 -5.19 -39.44 -16.34
CA THR A 65 -4.52 -40.75 -16.24
C THR A 65 -3.52 -40.74 -15.09
N ALA A 66 -3.91 -41.39 -14.00
CA ALA A 66 -2.99 -41.89 -12.99
C ALA A 66 -2.22 -43.10 -13.54
N PRO A 67 -0.99 -43.36 -13.08
CA PRO A 67 -0.46 -44.71 -13.04
C PRO A 67 -0.49 -45.25 -11.61
N ASN A 68 -1.14 -46.41 -11.49
CA ASN A 68 -1.16 -47.27 -10.34
C ASN A 68 0.17 -48.01 -10.15
N ASN A 69 0.33 -48.48 -8.93
CA ASN A 69 1.44 -49.13 -8.28
C ASN A 69 1.79 -50.53 -8.85
N THR A 70 3.06 -50.92 -8.77
CA THR A 70 3.56 -52.31 -8.79
C THR A 70 4.93 -52.23 -8.11
N GLY A 71 5.21 -52.79 -6.93
CA GLY A 71 4.90 -54.14 -6.47
C GLY A 71 6.19 -54.96 -6.57
N ASN A 72 6.99 -55.03 -5.50
CA ASN A 72 7.85 -56.18 -5.29
C ASN A 72 8.03 -56.49 -3.79
N THR A 73 7.83 -57.76 -3.51
CA THR A 73 7.79 -58.46 -2.22
C THR A 73 9.20 -58.82 -1.73
N ASN A 74 9.39 -58.91 -0.41
CA ASN A 74 9.99 -60.09 0.21
C ASN A 74 9.69 -60.18 1.71
N ASN A 75 9.49 -61.41 2.13
CA ASN A 75 8.85 -61.90 3.34
C ASN A 75 9.90 -62.37 4.37
N THR A 76 9.79 -62.03 5.66
CA THR A 76 10.19 -62.96 6.74
C THR A 76 9.52 -62.63 8.07
N THR A 77 8.95 -63.68 8.66
CA THR A 77 8.29 -63.85 9.97
C THR A 77 9.20 -63.66 11.19
N GLY A 78 8.63 -63.18 12.30
CA GLY A 78 9.22 -63.24 13.65
C GLY A 78 8.32 -62.65 14.75
N ASN A 79 8.08 -63.42 15.81
CA ASN A 79 7.08 -63.22 16.87
C ASN A 79 7.31 -62.04 17.84
N ASN A 80 6.17 -61.45 18.23
CA ASN A 80 5.73 -60.97 19.55
C ASN A 80 6.77 -60.61 20.64
N SER A 81 6.80 -59.33 21.05
CA SER A 81 6.93 -58.91 22.46
C SER A 81 6.55 -57.43 22.62
N ASN A 82 5.67 -57.18 23.58
CA ASN A 82 5.23 -55.87 24.05
C ASN A 82 6.42 -54.96 24.41
N ASN A 83 6.40 -53.71 23.94
CA ASN A 83 6.89 -52.58 24.73
C ASN A 83 6.29 -51.26 24.24
N ASN A 84 5.69 -50.55 25.21
CA ASN A 84 5.10 -49.24 25.11
C ASN A 84 6.20 -48.19 24.90
N SER A 85 6.18 -47.47 23.77
CA SER A 85 6.90 -46.20 23.64
C SER A 85 6.27 -45.36 22.53
N THR A 86 5.56 -44.32 22.96
CA THR A 86 5.13 -43.19 22.12
C THR A 86 6.37 -42.50 21.54
N ALA A 87 6.62 -42.73 20.24
CA ALA A 87 7.62 -42.00 19.50
C ALA A 87 7.11 -40.57 19.25
N ASP A 88 7.63 -39.62 20.03
CA ASP A 88 7.46 -38.19 19.81
C ASP A 88 7.94 -37.82 18.39
N VAL A 89 7.02 -37.37 17.55
CA VAL A 89 7.36 -36.72 16.29
C VAL A 89 7.95 -35.37 16.66
N ASN A 90 9.28 -35.32 16.73
CA ASN A 90 10.04 -34.11 17.01
C ASN A 90 9.94 -33.19 15.77
N VAL A 91 8.83 -32.46 15.67
CA VAL A 91 8.63 -31.39 14.69
C VAL A 91 9.68 -30.34 15.00
N THR A 92 10.78 -30.39 14.26
CA THR A 92 11.83 -29.37 14.34
C THR A 92 11.26 -28.11 13.71
N THR A 93 10.59 -27.27 14.51
CA THR A 93 10.30 -25.89 14.15
C THR A 93 11.62 -25.18 13.95
N THR A 94 12.03 -25.01 12.69
CA THR A 94 13.16 -24.17 12.32
C THR A 94 12.89 -22.78 12.86
N GLU A 95 13.61 -22.38 13.92
CA GLU A 95 13.51 -21.03 14.46
C GLU A 95 13.75 -20.02 13.33
N ARG A 96 12.80 -19.09 13.19
CA ARG A 96 12.87 -18.04 12.18
C ARG A 96 14.17 -17.26 12.42
N PRO A 97 15.08 -17.13 11.43
CA PRO A 97 16.39 -16.54 11.66
C PRO A 97 16.26 -15.15 12.28
N THR A 98 16.74 -15.00 13.52
CA THR A 98 16.73 -13.75 14.29
C THR A 98 17.87 -12.85 13.83
N ARG A 99 17.87 -12.49 12.54
CA ARG A 99 18.90 -11.63 11.96
C ARG A 99 18.85 -10.24 12.61
N LYS A 100 20.02 -9.73 13.02
CA LYS A 100 20.21 -8.44 13.70
C LYS A 100 19.31 -7.33 13.11
N PRO A 101 18.62 -6.52 13.94
CA PRO A 101 17.86 -5.38 13.46
C PRO A 101 18.71 -4.44 12.61
N TRP A 102 18.07 -3.74 11.66
CA TRP A 102 18.74 -2.66 10.95
C TRP A 102 19.19 -1.58 11.94
N PRO A 103 20.30 -0.86 11.67
CA PRO A 103 20.73 0.26 12.49
C PRO A 103 19.59 1.27 12.68
N LYS A 104 19.55 1.88 13.87
CA LYS A 104 18.60 2.97 14.13
C LYS A 104 18.94 4.14 13.21
N PRO A 105 17.94 4.85 12.66
CA PRO A 105 18.19 6.05 11.86
C PRO A 105 18.92 7.11 12.71
N ASN A 106 19.87 7.82 12.12
CA ASN A 106 20.53 8.98 12.73
C ASN A 106 20.86 9.99 11.62
N CYS A 107 19.98 10.97 11.42
CA CYS A 107 20.03 11.87 10.26
C CYS A 107 20.53 13.28 10.59
N GLY A 108 21.10 13.50 11.78
CA GLY A 108 21.76 14.75 12.17
C GLY A 108 20.84 15.95 12.42
N ASP A 109 19.62 15.99 11.86
CA ASP A 109 18.66 17.07 12.12
C ASP A 109 18.03 16.91 13.52
N PRO A 110 18.20 17.90 14.44
CA PRO A 110 17.56 17.89 15.75
C PRO A 110 16.05 18.10 15.72
N ALA A 111 15.48 18.69 14.65
CA ALA A 111 14.05 18.99 14.55
C ALA A 111 13.19 17.73 14.41
N LEU A 112 13.77 16.61 13.96
CA LEU A 112 13.13 15.31 13.93
C LEU A 112 13.89 14.34 14.84
N THR A 113 13.24 13.85 15.89
CA THR A 113 13.89 12.91 16.82
C THR A 113 13.89 11.49 16.26
N ASN A 114 14.76 10.63 16.79
CA ASN A 114 14.82 9.22 16.37
C ASN A 114 13.55 8.44 16.72
N GLU A 115 12.81 8.87 17.75
CA GLU A 115 11.51 8.33 18.10
C GLU A 115 10.48 8.60 17.00
N LEU A 116 10.48 9.80 16.42
CA LEU A 116 9.58 10.13 15.31
C LEU A 116 9.99 9.42 14.02
N ARG A 117 11.30 9.32 13.72
CA ARG A 117 11.81 8.51 12.59
C ARG A 117 11.36 7.06 12.70
N LYS A 118 11.40 6.50 13.92
CA LYS A 118 10.93 5.15 14.22
C LYS A 118 9.43 5.01 13.96
N VAL A 119 8.61 5.97 14.38
CA VAL A 119 7.15 5.95 14.11
C VAL A 119 6.88 5.92 12.60
N PHE A 120 7.57 6.75 11.82
CA PHE A 120 7.45 6.71 10.35
C PHE A 120 7.81 5.32 9.81
N LEU A 121 8.99 4.81 10.12
CA LEU A 121 9.47 3.54 9.57
C LEU A 121 8.58 2.36 9.96
N ASP A 122 8.23 2.26 11.23
CA ASP A 122 7.49 1.13 11.78
C ASP A 122 6.08 1.10 11.20
N MET A 123 5.38 2.23 11.15
CA MET A 123 4.03 2.27 10.58
C MET A 123 4.02 1.86 9.10
N HIS A 124 5.00 2.30 8.31
CA HIS A 124 5.10 1.87 6.91
C HIS A 124 5.30 0.36 6.80
N ASN A 125 6.24 -0.22 7.56
CA ASN A 125 6.48 -1.66 7.52
C ASN A 125 5.32 -2.47 8.10
N ASP A 126 4.65 -2.00 9.14
CA ASP A 126 3.47 -2.66 9.72
C ASP A 126 2.33 -2.72 8.70
N PHE A 127 2.05 -1.61 8.02
CA PHE A 127 1.07 -1.54 6.95
C PHE A 127 1.44 -2.45 5.77
N ARG A 128 2.68 -2.35 5.28
CA ARG A 128 3.19 -3.23 4.20
C ARG A 128 3.08 -4.70 4.57
N GLY A 129 3.36 -5.06 5.82
CA GLY A 129 3.27 -6.44 6.30
C GLY A 129 1.83 -6.93 6.48
N LYS A 130 0.87 -6.05 6.76
CA LYS A 130 -0.56 -6.40 6.76
C LYS A 130 -1.06 -6.72 5.36
N VAL A 131 -0.76 -5.87 4.37
CA VAL A 131 -1.19 -6.13 2.99
C VAL A 131 -0.45 -7.33 2.38
N ALA A 132 0.84 -7.51 2.68
CA ALA A 132 1.62 -8.63 2.15
C ALA A 132 1.08 -10.00 2.58
N ARG A 133 0.50 -10.09 3.78
CA ARG A 133 -0.17 -11.31 4.27
C ARG A 133 -1.51 -11.60 3.60
N GLY A 134 -2.17 -10.60 3.02
CA GLY A 134 -3.41 -10.77 2.27
C GLY A 134 -4.64 -11.16 3.11
N GLN A 135 -4.71 -10.75 4.38
CA GLN A 135 -5.73 -11.24 5.33
C GLN A 135 -6.66 -10.17 5.88
N THR A 136 -6.25 -8.91 5.94
CA THR A 136 -6.94 -7.88 6.75
C THR A 136 -7.23 -6.58 6.02
N GLU A 137 -6.53 -6.28 4.93
CA GLU A 137 -6.61 -4.98 4.27
C GLU A 137 -7.77 -4.96 3.27
N VAL A 138 -8.83 -4.22 3.59
CA VAL A 138 -9.99 -4.06 2.71
C VAL A 138 -9.60 -3.21 1.49
N SER A 139 -10.04 -3.64 0.31
CA SER A 139 -10.01 -2.88 -0.95
C SER A 139 -11.45 -2.62 -1.38
N ALA A 140 -11.86 -1.34 -1.39
CA ALA A 140 -13.26 -0.96 -1.66
C ALA A 140 -13.76 -1.55 -2.98
N GLY A 141 -14.83 -2.35 -2.93
CA GLY A 141 -15.41 -2.98 -4.12
C GLY A 141 -14.63 -4.18 -4.68
N TRP A 142 -13.52 -4.58 -4.05
CA TRP A 142 -12.66 -5.69 -4.50
C TRP A 142 -12.39 -6.75 -3.42
N GLY A 143 -13.01 -6.61 -2.24
CA GLY A 143 -12.84 -7.54 -1.12
C GLY A 143 -11.58 -7.26 -0.31
N ILE A 144 -10.88 -8.32 0.13
CA ILE A 144 -9.59 -8.20 0.82
C ILE A 144 -8.47 -8.14 -0.23
N ALA A 145 -7.53 -7.22 -0.04
CA ALA A 145 -6.35 -7.13 -0.88
C ALA A 145 -5.54 -8.43 -0.77
N PRO A 146 -5.14 -9.05 -1.90
CA PRO A 146 -4.54 -10.37 -1.89
C PRO A 146 -3.07 -10.32 -1.43
N PRO A 147 -2.48 -11.48 -1.09
CA PRO A 147 -1.11 -11.55 -0.58
C PRO A 147 -0.07 -11.12 -1.62
N ALA A 148 1.08 -10.68 -1.13
CA ALA A 148 2.21 -10.27 -1.96
C ALA A 148 3.26 -11.39 -2.04
N ALA A 149 3.67 -11.72 -3.27
CA ALA A 149 4.78 -12.63 -3.54
C ALA A 149 6.10 -12.11 -2.95
N LEU A 150 6.30 -10.80 -3.07
CA LEU A 150 7.50 -10.06 -2.69
C LEU A 150 7.10 -8.67 -2.23
N MET A 151 7.49 -8.31 -1.00
CA MET A 151 7.29 -6.97 -0.44
C MET A 151 8.54 -6.60 0.34
N TYR A 152 9.36 -5.67 -0.13
CA TYR A 152 10.59 -5.36 0.61
C TYR A 152 10.31 -4.66 1.92
N ARG A 153 11.08 -5.04 2.95
CA ARG A 153 11.17 -4.26 4.18
C ARG A 153 11.86 -2.94 3.89
N MET A 154 11.21 -1.83 4.24
CA MET A 154 11.80 -0.50 4.11
C MET A 154 12.88 -0.28 5.17
N LYS A 155 13.94 0.44 4.79
CA LYS A 155 14.92 1.06 5.69
C LYS A 155 14.66 2.57 5.72
N TYR A 156 14.95 3.20 6.85
CA TYR A 156 14.93 4.65 6.91
C TYR A 156 16.16 5.21 6.17
N ASP A 157 15.99 6.31 5.44
CA ASP A 157 17.04 6.94 4.65
C ASP A 157 17.10 8.45 4.94
N CYS A 158 18.27 8.92 5.36
CA CYS A 158 18.50 10.32 5.73
C CYS A 158 18.55 11.27 4.54
N ASN A 159 18.95 10.78 3.36
CA ASN A 159 18.87 11.55 2.12
C ASN A 159 17.39 11.73 1.71
N ALA A 160 16.56 10.69 1.82
CA ALA A 160 15.12 10.83 1.60
C ALA A 160 14.47 11.81 2.60
N GLU A 161 14.91 11.81 3.87
CA GLU A 161 14.47 12.77 4.89
C GLU A 161 14.85 14.21 4.52
N SER A 162 16.05 14.46 4.01
CA SER A 162 16.49 15.81 3.64
C SER A 162 15.61 16.41 2.53
N TYR A 163 15.24 15.63 1.51
CA TYR A 163 14.27 16.06 0.49
C TYR A 163 12.87 16.27 1.08
N ALA A 164 12.45 15.45 2.05
CA ALA A 164 11.19 15.65 2.75
C ALA A 164 11.18 16.98 3.53
N GLN A 165 12.25 17.30 4.25
CA GLN A 165 12.44 18.58 4.96
C GLN A 165 12.38 19.76 4.01
N GLN A 166 13.13 19.72 2.90
CA GLN A 166 13.08 20.75 1.87
C GLN A 166 11.67 20.98 1.33
N SER A 167 10.89 19.90 1.17
CA SER A 167 9.53 19.98 0.65
C SER A 167 8.57 20.80 1.52
N VAL A 168 8.82 20.88 2.83
CA VAL A 168 7.99 21.59 3.81
C VAL A 168 8.67 22.85 4.36
N ALA A 169 9.94 23.11 4.02
CA ALA A 169 10.75 24.18 4.60
C ALA A 169 10.05 25.55 4.56
N ASN A 170 9.37 25.88 3.46
CA ASN A 170 8.66 27.15 3.29
C ASN A 170 7.13 27.01 3.53
N CYS A 171 6.71 26.00 4.28
CA CYS A 171 5.29 25.75 4.59
C CYS A 171 4.39 25.59 3.36
N ARG A 172 4.95 25.11 2.25
CA ARG A 172 4.22 24.88 1.01
C ARG A 172 3.28 23.69 1.16
N ARG A 173 2.02 23.88 0.75
CA ARG A 173 0.94 22.88 0.87
C ARG A 173 0.84 21.94 -0.33
N THR A 174 1.78 22.01 -1.26
CA THR A 174 1.83 21.23 -2.51
C THR A 174 3.11 20.40 -2.60
N GLU A 175 3.00 19.23 -3.24
CA GLU A 175 4.16 18.37 -3.50
C GLU A 175 5.24 19.11 -4.30
N LEU A 176 6.50 18.72 -4.08
CA LEU A 176 7.61 19.13 -4.94
C LEU A 176 7.40 18.60 -6.36
N PRO A 177 7.77 19.38 -7.39
CA PRO A 177 7.83 18.86 -8.74
C PRO A 177 8.88 17.73 -8.84
N ALA A 178 8.72 16.84 -9.82
CA ALA A 178 9.51 15.60 -9.90
C ALA A 178 11.04 15.82 -9.90
N TYR A 179 11.51 16.84 -10.62
CA TYR A 179 12.94 17.18 -10.71
C TYR A 179 13.54 17.62 -9.36
N ALA A 180 12.73 18.16 -8.44
CA ALA A 180 13.18 18.65 -7.15
C ALA A 180 13.13 17.59 -6.04
N ARG A 181 12.75 16.34 -6.35
CA ARG A 181 12.63 15.25 -5.37
C ARG A 181 13.85 14.32 -5.33
N GLY A 182 14.90 14.59 -6.10
CA GLY A 182 16.10 13.73 -6.14
C GLY A 182 15.79 12.28 -6.52
N GLY A 183 14.86 12.07 -7.45
CA GLY A 183 14.41 10.73 -7.86
C GLY A 183 13.37 10.05 -6.95
N HIS A 184 12.97 10.68 -5.85
CA HIS A 184 11.97 10.13 -4.93
C HIS A 184 10.54 10.40 -5.40
N LYS A 185 9.62 9.52 -5.00
CA LYS A 185 8.17 9.81 -5.03
C LYS A 185 7.78 10.42 -3.69
N GLN A 186 6.80 11.33 -3.67
CA GLN A 186 6.41 12.04 -2.46
C GLN A 186 4.97 11.71 -2.04
N ASN A 187 4.75 11.55 -0.73
CA ASN A 187 3.46 11.81 -0.10
C ASN A 187 3.57 13.10 0.73
N LEU A 188 2.48 13.88 0.72
CA LEU A 188 2.33 15.12 1.47
C LEU A 188 0.92 15.12 2.08
N PHE A 189 0.84 15.54 3.35
CA PHE A 189 -0.39 15.68 4.11
C PHE A 189 -0.40 17.05 4.79
N VAL A 190 -1.58 17.65 4.85
CA VAL A 190 -1.81 18.95 5.50
C VAL A 190 -2.88 18.77 6.57
N LEU A 191 -2.55 19.11 7.81
CA LEU A 191 -3.49 19.11 8.92
C LEU A 191 -3.74 20.57 9.35
N ASN A 192 -4.94 21.09 9.13
CA ASN A 192 -5.32 22.43 9.56
C ASN A 192 -5.67 22.43 11.06
N LEU A 193 -4.64 22.38 11.89
CA LEU A 193 -4.73 22.46 13.34
C LEU A 193 -3.48 23.16 13.86
N ALA A 194 -3.66 24.20 14.68
CA ALA A 194 -2.54 25.00 15.20
C ALA A 194 -1.73 24.25 16.25
N ASN A 195 -2.38 23.51 17.16
CA ASN A 195 -1.69 22.86 18.26
C ASN A 195 -2.00 21.36 18.28
N ALA A 196 -1.00 20.54 17.99
CA ALA A 196 -1.13 19.10 18.03
C ALA A 196 0.19 18.43 18.41
N ASN A 197 0.10 17.27 19.06
CA ASN A 197 1.29 16.46 19.30
C ASN A 197 1.86 15.95 17.95
N PRO A 198 3.13 16.23 17.59
CA PRO A 198 3.69 15.85 16.30
C PRO A 198 3.60 14.34 16.00
N LYS A 199 3.77 13.48 17.01
CA LYS A 199 3.61 12.03 16.86
C LYS A 199 2.19 11.66 16.46
N ALA A 200 1.18 12.28 17.08
CA ALA A 200 -0.23 12.07 16.70
C ALA A 200 -0.52 12.54 15.27
N VAL A 201 0.04 13.69 14.86
CA VAL A 201 -0.07 14.20 13.48
C VAL A 201 0.50 13.19 12.49
N ILE A 202 1.67 12.61 12.78
CA ILE A 202 2.30 11.58 11.96
C ILE A 202 1.40 10.34 11.85
N HIS A 203 0.93 9.81 12.99
CA HIS A 203 0.03 8.66 13.00
C HIS A 203 -1.21 8.89 12.14
N TYR A 204 -1.81 10.08 12.27
CA TYR A 204 -2.98 10.45 11.49
C TYR A 204 -2.68 10.53 10.00
N ALA A 205 -1.62 11.26 9.60
CA ALA A 205 -1.24 11.40 8.20
C ALA A 205 -0.99 10.05 7.50
N LEU A 206 -0.22 9.16 8.15
CA LEU A 206 0.07 7.83 7.60
C LEU A 206 -1.18 6.96 7.50
N SER A 207 -2.07 7.04 8.49
CA SER A 207 -3.34 6.31 8.47
C SER A 207 -4.28 6.84 7.37
N GLN A 208 -4.31 8.15 7.13
CA GLN A 208 -5.09 8.74 6.05
C GLN A 208 -4.60 8.28 4.68
N TRP A 209 -3.28 8.30 4.43
CA TRP A 209 -2.72 7.79 3.18
C TRP A 209 -3.01 6.31 2.99
N TRP A 210 -2.82 5.49 4.03
CA TRP A 210 -3.06 4.06 3.96
C TRP A 210 -4.55 3.71 3.73
N SER A 211 -5.45 4.44 4.37
CA SER A 211 -6.91 4.23 4.26
C SER A 211 -7.48 4.39 2.85
N GLN A 212 -6.74 4.97 1.92
CA GLN A 212 -7.19 5.14 0.54
C GLN A 212 -7.58 3.81 -0.12
N LEU A 213 -6.88 2.70 0.19
CA LEU A 213 -7.24 1.39 -0.32
C LEU A 213 -8.64 0.96 0.14
N ALA A 214 -8.92 1.07 1.44
CA ALA A 214 -10.22 0.70 2.01
C ALA A 214 -11.35 1.64 1.57
N ARG A 215 -11.05 2.90 1.24
CA ARG A 215 -12.05 3.91 0.85
C ARG A 215 -12.34 3.93 -0.64
N PHE A 216 -11.33 3.67 -1.46
CA PHE A 216 -11.41 3.89 -2.91
C PHE A 216 -11.12 2.63 -3.71
N GLY A 217 -10.40 1.67 -3.15
CA GLY A 217 -10.19 0.36 -3.76
C GLY A 217 -9.22 0.37 -4.93
N MET A 218 -8.65 -0.81 -5.16
CA MET A 218 -7.81 -1.13 -6.29
C MET A 218 -8.11 -2.55 -6.74
N ARG A 219 -7.99 -2.79 -8.06
CA ARG A 219 -8.23 -4.09 -8.70
C ARG A 219 -7.48 -5.20 -7.99
N SER A 220 -8.09 -6.39 -7.89
CA SER A 220 -7.50 -7.53 -7.17
C SER A 220 -6.17 -8.00 -7.75
N ASN A 221 -5.89 -7.77 -9.05
CA ASN A 221 -4.56 -8.08 -9.61
C ASN A 221 -3.49 -7.03 -9.25
N MET A 222 -3.82 -5.96 -8.50
CA MET A 222 -2.90 -4.91 -8.06
C MET A 222 -2.16 -4.19 -9.20
N MET A 223 -2.73 -4.16 -10.40
CA MET A 223 -2.19 -3.42 -11.55
C MET A 223 -2.44 -1.92 -11.47
N PHE A 224 -1.38 -1.13 -11.59
CA PHE A 224 -1.44 0.32 -11.59
C PHE A 224 -1.57 0.87 -13.02
N TYR A 225 -2.82 1.08 -13.45
CA TYR A 225 -3.12 1.63 -14.77
C TYR A 225 -3.04 3.16 -14.80
N GLN A 226 -2.91 3.72 -16.00
CA GLN A 226 -2.94 5.17 -16.21
C GLN A 226 -4.23 5.83 -15.68
N SER A 227 -5.35 5.09 -15.68
CA SER A 227 -6.63 5.55 -15.11
C SER A 227 -6.53 5.91 -13.63
N GLU A 228 -5.59 5.34 -12.88
CA GLU A 228 -5.42 5.62 -11.44
C GLU A 228 -5.04 7.09 -11.17
N PHE A 229 -4.33 7.73 -12.10
CA PHE A 229 -4.04 9.17 -12.02
C PHE A 229 -5.27 10.06 -12.25
N HIS A 230 -6.30 9.55 -12.93
CA HIS A 230 -7.48 10.31 -13.35
C HIS A 230 -8.67 10.19 -12.39
N ARG A 231 -8.48 9.54 -11.24
CA ARG A 231 -9.53 9.28 -10.23
C ARG A 231 -9.90 10.49 -9.37
N GLY A 232 -9.29 11.65 -9.61
CA GLY A 232 -9.54 12.88 -8.85
C GLY A 232 -9.32 12.69 -7.35
N ALA A 233 -10.24 13.18 -6.51
CA ALA A 233 -10.14 13.10 -5.05
C ALA A 233 -10.25 11.66 -4.49
N ARG A 234 -10.80 10.71 -5.26
CA ARG A 234 -11.04 9.31 -4.85
C ARG A 234 -9.96 8.38 -5.40
N ASN A 235 -8.70 8.80 -5.31
CA ASN A 235 -7.54 8.07 -5.81
C ASN A 235 -6.80 7.29 -4.71
N VAL A 236 -5.99 6.31 -5.12
CA VAL A 236 -5.15 5.48 -4.23
C VAL A 236 -3.66 5.83 -4.29
N LEU A 237 -3.30 7.02 -4.81
CA LEU A 237 -1.92 7.36 -5.14
C LEU A 237 -1.00 7.46 -3.92
N LYS A 238 -1.53 7.81 -2.74
CA LYS A 238 -0.73 7.88 -1.51
C LYS A 238 -0.51 6.48 -0.94
N TRP A 239 -1.56 5.67 -0.88
CA TRP A 239 -1.46 4.25 -0.51
C TRP A 239 -0.50 3.49 -1.43
N ALA A 240 -0.62 3.65 -2.75
CA ALA A 240 0.19 2.92 -3.72
C ALA A 240 1.69 3.21 -3.55
N LYS A 241 2.10 4.44 -3.21
CA LYS A 241 3.51 4.74 -2.89
C LYS A 241 4.00 4.04 -1.63
N MET A 242 3.15 3.94 -0.59
CA MET A 242 3.49 3.23 0.65
C MET A 242 3.57 1.72 0.43
N ALA A 243 2.67 1.16 -0.38
CA ALA A 243 2.53 -0.27 -0.63
C ALA A 243 3.41 -0.79 -1.78
N TRP A 244 4.09 0.08 -2.53
CA TRP A 244 4.85 -0.32 -3.71
C TRP A 244 5.95 -1.34 -3.36
N TRP A 245 5.95 -2.50 -4.01
CA TRP A 245 6.70 -3.67 -3.57
C TRP A 245 8.20 -3.44 -3.50
N ASN A 246 8.76 -2.76 -4.52
CA ASN A 246 10.19 -2.54 -4.62
C ASN A 246 10.67 -1.29 -3.86
N ASN A 247 9.77 -0.57 -3.17
CA ASN A 247 10.18 0.56 -2.32
C ASN A 247 10.95 0.04 -1.10
N LYS A 248 12.23 0.39 -1.09
CA LYS A 248 13.23 -0.09 -0.13
C LYS A 248 13.56 0.96 0.92
N ARG A 249 13.27 2.23 0.63
CA ARG A 249 13.71 3.36 1.45
C ARG A 249 12.59 4.35 1.66
N VAL A 250 12.54 4.89 2.88
CA VAL A 250 11.62 5.96 3.27
C VAL A 250 12.36 6.97 4.14
N GLY A 251 12.10 8.25 3.91
CA GLY A 251 12.55 9.34 4.79
C GLY A 251 11.45 10.39 4.86
N CYS A 252 11.17 10.89 6.06
CA CYS A 252 9.99 11.71 6.29
C CYS A 252 10.30 12.90 7.20
N THR A 253 9.35 13.83 7.27
CA THR A 253 9.41 14.96 8.18
C THR A 253 8.01 15.36 8.64
N VAL A 254 7.93 16.07 9.76
CA VAL A 254 6.75 16.79 10.22
C VAL A 254 7.17 18.22 10.54
N LYS A 255 6.43 19.21 10.06
CA LYS A 255 6.69 20.63 10.33
C LYS A 255 5.44 21.33 10.80
N HIS A 256 5.58 22.08 11.90
CA HIS A 256 4.57 23.03 12.35
C HIS A 256 4.74 24.36 11.60
N CYS A 257 3.65 24.88 11.03
CA CYS A 257 3.61 26.09 10.20
C CYS A 257 2.74 27.20 10.81
N GLY A 258 2.59 27.21 12.14
CA GLY A 258 1.83 28.20 12.89
C GLY A 258 0.36 27.83 13.07
N SER A 259 -0.40 27.70 11.98
CA SER A 259 -1.83 27.35 12.02
C SER A 259 -2.15 25.94 11.48
N PHE A 260 -1.15 25.24 10.97
CA PHE A 260 -1.28 23.91 10.41
C PHE A 260 0.03 23.11 10.51
N TYR A 261 -0.07 21.79 10.33
CA TYR A 261 1.07 20.91 10.20
C TYR A 261 1.19 20.36 8.78
N LEU A 262 2.42 20.15 8.34
CA LEU A 262 2.77 19.39 7.14
C LEU A 262 3.47 18.10 7.54
N VAL A 263 3.08 17.00 6.92
CA VAL A 263 3.81 15.73 6.97
C VAL A 263 4.19 15.35 5.56
N SER A 264 5.47 15.09 5.32
CA SER A 264 5.99 14.72 4.00
C SER A 264 6.86 13.47 4.12
N CYS A 265 6.69 12.54 3.19
CA CYS A 265 7.51 11.33 3.08
C CYS A 265 8.00 11.15 1.65
N MET A 266 9.27 10.80 1.51
CA MET A 266 9.94 10.49 0.26
C MET A 266 10.19 8.98 0.20
N TYR A 267 9.95 8.39 -0.98
CA TYR A 267 10.07 6.95 -1.24
C TYR A 267 10.97 6.68 -2.43
N SER A 268 11.79 5.63 -2.34
CA SER A 268 12.63 5.16 -3.44
C SER A 268 12.88 3.65 -3.38
N PRO A 269 13.23 3.00 -4.51
CA PRO A 269 13.34 3.55 -5.87
C PRO A 269 12.04 3.64 -6.67
N GLY A 270 10.99 2.91 -6.32
CA GLY A 270 9.81 2.76 -7.16
C GLY A 270 8.63 3.65 -6.80
N GLY A 271 7.52 3.41 -7.49
CA GLY A 271 6.21 3.94 -7.14
C GLY A 271 5.49 4.55 -8.31
N LEU A 272 4.23 4.13 -8.49
CA LEU A 272 3.30 4.68 -9.49
C LEU A 272 3.79 4.52 -10.93
N ASP A 273 4.53 3.45 -11.21
CA ASP A 273 4.94 3.13 -12.57
C ASP A 273 3.75 2.52 -13.32
N VAL A 274 3.39 3.12 -14.45
CA VAL A 274 2.20 2.75 -15.21
C VAL A 274 2.39 1.36 -15.81
N ASN A 275 1.32 0.56 -15.81
CA ASN A 275 1.31 -0.83 -16.26
C ASN A 275 2.27 -1.73 -15.45
N GLN A 276 2.60 -1.33 -14.23
CA GLN A 276 3.28 -2.18 -13.26
C GLN A 276 2.33 -2.55 -12.13
N HIS A 277 2.67 -3.62 -11.42
CA HIS A 277 1.94 -4.03 -10.24
C HIS A 277 2.42 -3.23 -9.03
N VAL A 278 1.50 -2.76 -8.17
CA VAL A 278 1.87 -2.23 -6.84
C VAL A 278 2.63 -3.30 -6.07
N TYR A 279 2.17 -4.54 -6.14
CA TYR A 279 2.92 -5.74 -5.79
C TYR A 279 2.38 -6.94 -6.57
N ARG A 280 3.22 -7.93 -6.82
CA ARG A 280 2.79 -9.16 -7.48
C ARG A 280 1.97 -10.02 -6.52
N VAL A 281 0.84 -10.52 -7.00
CA VAL A 281 -0.06 -11.38 -6.24
C VAL A 281 0.40 -12.83 -6.36
N ALA A 282 0.79 -13.43 -5.24
CA ALA A 282 1.11 -14.86 -5.12
C ALA A 282 1.15 -15.27 -3.64
N ALA A 283 1.55 -16.52 -3.38
CA ALA A 283 1.79 -17.00 -2.02
C ALA A 283 2.77 -16.08 -1.28
N VAL A 284 2.48 -15.84 0.00
CA VAL A 284 3.26 -14.94 0.86
C VAL A 284 4.73 -15.33 0.80
N CYS A 285 5.59 -14.35 0.49
CA CYS A 285 7.05 -14.54 0.42
C CYS A 285 7.57 -15.52 -0.64
N SER A 286 6.75 -15.98 -1.59
CA SER A 286 7.17 -16.94 -2.62
C SER A 286 8.29 -16.42 -3.54
N GLU A 287 8.49 -15.10 -3.57
CA GLU A 287 9.52 -14.43 -4.37
C GLU A 287 10.53 -13.66 -3.50
N CYS A 288 10.51 -13.85 -2.18
CA CYS A 288 11.62 -13.39 -1.34
C CYS A 288 12.90 -14.18 -1.69
N PRO A 289 14.09 -13.56 -1.60
CA PRO A 289 15.33 -14.34 -1.58
C PRO A 289 15.31 -15.36 -0.43
N HIS A 290 15.95 -16.51 -0.64
CA HIS A 290 15.90 -17.64 0.30
C HIS A 290 16.27 -17.21 1.73
N GLY A 291 15.41 -17.55 2.70
CA GLY A 291 15.57 -17.19 4.11
C GLY A 291 15.44 -15.69 4.44
N GLN A 292 15.00 -14.85 3.50
CA GLN A 292 14.88 -13.39 3.73
C GLN A 292 13.47 -12.90 4.07
N CYS A 293 12.47 -13.78 4.09
CA CYS A 293 11.12 -13.43 4.58
C CYS A 293 11.12 -13.30 6.11
N ASP A 294 10.78 -12.13 6.62
CA ASP A 294 10.55 -11.92 8.04
C ASP A 294 9.09 -12.18 8.44
N GLY A 295 8.78 -12.14 9.73
CA GLY A 295 7.47 -12.51 10.27
C GLY A 295 6.40 -11.45 10.10
N GLN A 296 6.74 -10.31 9.51
CA GLN A 296 5.75 -9.38 8.98
C GLN A 296 5.46 -9.67 7.50
N ALA A 297 5.93 -10.80 6.95
CA ALA A 297 5.87 -11.13 5.53
C ALA A 297 6.61 -10.13 4.63
N LEU A 298 7.69 -9.53 5.15
CA LEU A 298 8.52 -8.60 4.40
C LEU A 298 9.87 -9.24 4.06
N CYS A 299 10.31 -9.05 2.82
CA CYS A 299 11.58 -9.58 2.35
C CYS A 299 12.72 -8.61 2.70
N ARG A 300 13.81 -9.13 3.27
CA ARG A 300 15.08 -8.39 3.43
C ARG A 300 15.85 -8.37 2.11
N TRP A 301 16.70 -7.34 1.97
CA TRP A 301 17.51 -7.03 0.81
C TRP A 301 18.80 -6.30 1.24
#